data_AF-A0A937KAT1-F1
#
_entry.id   AF-A0A937KAT1-F1
#
_cell.length_a   1.000
_cell.length_b   1.000
_cell.length_c   1.000
_cell.angle_alpha   90.00
_cell.angle_beta   90.00
_cell.angle_gamma   90.00
#
_symmetry.space_group_name_H-M   'P 1'
#
loop_
_entity.id
_entity.type
_entity.pdbx_description
1 polymer ?
#
loop_
_entity_poly.entity_id
_entity_poly.type
_entity_poly.pdbx_seq_one_letter_code
_entity_poly.pdbx_strand_id
1 'polypeptide(L)'
;MIARTWHEKVPHTKKDEYWNYLQKTGFQDYTNTKNNLGCHFLLITFWGSVESIKIFADEQYEKSRYHPEDASCLLEIEPFVQHYEVKELKSPPSHTERLSATT
;
A
#
# COMPACT_ATOMS: atom_id res chain seq x y z
N MET A 1 -3.84 -15.41 -10.67
CA MET A 1 -4.03 -14.26 -9.77
C MET A 1 -3.01 -13.20 -10.10
N ILE A 2 -3.38 -11.93 -9.98
CA ILE A 2 -2.54 -10.78 -10.32
C ILE A 2 -2.29 -9.96 -9.06
N ALA A 3 -1.03 -9.64 -8.78
CA ALA A 3 -0.67 -8.59 -7.85
C ALA A 3 -0.58 -7.28 -8.64
N ARG A 4 -1.37 -6.29 -8.24
CA ARG A 4 -1.30 -4.93 -8.76
C ARG A 4 -0.64 -4.07 -7.71
N THR A 5 0.51 -3.50 -8.04
CA THR A 5 1.24 -2.60 -7.17
C THR A 5 1.11 -1.17 -7.63
N TRP A 6 1.01 -0.30 -6.65
CA TRP A 6 0.99 1.12 -6.86
C TRP A 6 1.52 1.80 -5.61
N HIS A 7 2.31 2.84 -5.83
CA HIS A 7 2.84 3.67 -4.76
C HIS A 7 1.79 4.70 -4.38
N GLU A 8 1.32 4.62 -3.15
CA GLU A 8 0.31 5.51 -2.63
C GLU A 8 0.88 6.23 -1.41
N LYS A 9 0.28 7.35 -1.01
CA LYS A 9 0.44 7.89 0.34
C LYS A 9 -0.94 7.85 0.98
N VAL A 10 -0.99 7.33 2.20
CA VAL A 10 -2.23 6.87 2.88
C VAL A 10 -3.26 8.00 3.10
N PRO A 11 -4.59 7.73 3.05
CA PRO A 11 -5.63 8.73 3.27
C PRO A 11 -5.65 9.36 4.68
N HIS A 12 -5.94 10.67 4.76
CA HIS A 12 -6.04 11.43 6.02
C HIS A 12 -7.03 10.80 7.03
N THR A 13 -8.09 10.12 6.58
CA THR A 13 -9.13 9.58 7.47
C THR A 13 -8.65 8.44 8.37
N LYS A 14 -7.55 7.77 8.03
CA LYS A 14 -6.84 6.81 8.89
C LYS A 14 -5.43 7.28 9.29
N LYS A 15 -5.01 8.45 8.78
CA LYS A 15 -3.73 9.08 9.12
C LYS A 15 -3.59 9.18 10.62
N ASP A 16 -4.58 9.69 11.36
CA ASP A 16 -4.39 9.94 12.79
C ASP A 16 -4.30 8.64 13.61
N GLU A 17 -5.01 7.58 13.23
CA GLU A 17 -4.97 6.28 13.91
C GLU A 17 -3.64 5.55 13.64
N TYR A 18 -3.21 5.53 12.37
CA TYR A 18 -1.92 4.96 11.98
C TYR A 18 -0.72 5.83 12.44
N TRP A 19 -0.88 7.15 12.44
CA TRP A 19 0.05 8.14 13.01
C TRP A 19 0.20 7.96 14.51
N ASN A 20 -0.89 7.76 15.25
CA ASN A 20 -0.85 7.50 16.68
C ASN A 20 -0.16 6.16 17.01
N TYR A 21 -0.35 5.14 16.19
CA TYR A 21 0.39 3.87 16.29
C TYR A 21 1.88 4.06 16.00
N LEU A 22 2.22 4.78 14.94
CA LEU A 22 3.59 5.11 14.58
C LEU A 22 4.28 5.97 15.67
N GLN A 23 3.61 7.01 16.20
CA GLN A 23 4.06 7.86 17.31
C GLN A 23 4.38 7.07 18.59
N LYS A 24 3.61 6.01 18.87
CA LYS A 24 3.80 5.12 20.02
C LYS A 24 4.89 4.05 19.81
N THR A 25 5.40 3.91 18.58
CA THR A 25 6.40 2.90 18.21
C THR A 25 7.66 3.57 17.65
N GLY A 26 7.97 3.41 16.36
CA GLY A 26 9.26 3.82 15.77
C GLY A 26 9.28 5.22 15.13
N PHE A 27 8.19 5.99 15.18
CA PHE A 27 8.10 7.24 14.41
C PHE A 27 9.01 8.35 14.92
N GLN A 28 9.17 8.45 16.24
CA GLN A 28 10.10 9.43 16.83
C GLN A 28 11.54 9.18 16.38
N ASP A 29 11.95 7.91 16.19
CA ASP A 29 13.29 7.56 15.74
C ASP A 29 13.55 8.03 14.30
N TYR A 30 12.54 7.88 13.44
CA TYR A 30 12.64 8.35 12.06
C TYR A 30 12.70 9.89 11.99
N THR A 31 11.81 10.61 12.67
CA THR A 31 11.77 12.09 12.57
C THR A 31 12.92 12.80 13.29
N ASN A 32 13.46 12.21 14.34
CA ASN A 32 14.61 12.79 15.06
C ASN A 32 15.95 12.50 14.37
N THR A 33 15.95 11.66 13.34
CA THR A 33 17.14 11.41 12.51
C THR A 33 17.34 12.57 11.54
N LYS A 34 18.44 13.32 11.73
CA LYS A 34 18.85 14.41 10.84
C LYS A 34 18.87 13.92 9.38
N ASN A 35 18.28 14.70 8.46
CA ASN A 35 18.12 14.38 7.03
C ASN A 35 17.10 13.28 6.67
N ASN A 36 16.13 12.96 7.54
CA ASN A 36 14.98 12.18 7.08
C ASN A 36 14.08 13.01 6.14
N LEU A 37 13.87 12.51 4.92
CA LEU A 37 13.13 13.20 3.86
C LEU A 37 11.67 12.72 3.71
N GLY A 38 11.23 11.77 4.55
CA GLY A 38 9.84 11.33 4.63
C GLY A 38 9.65 9.81 4.57
N CYS A 39 8.41 9.40 4.29
CA CYS A 39 7.98 8.00 4.22
C CYS A 39 7.22 7.76 2.90
N HIS A 40 7.36 6.55 2.35
CA HIS A 40 6.80 6.11 1.08
C HIS A 40 5.95 4.85 1.34
N PHE A 41 4.72 4.76 0.79
CA PHE A 41 3.86 3.59 1.01
C PHE A 41 3.67 2.73 -0.25
N LEU A 42 3.97 1.45 -0.04
CA LEU A 42 3.65 0.28 -0.86
C LEU A 42 2.17 -0.16 -0.81
N LEU A 43 1.29 0.17 -1.78
CA LEU A 43 0.02 -0.56 -1.90
C LEU A 43 0.17 -1.76 -2.85
N ILE A 44 -0.16 -2.95 -2.33
CA ILE A 44 -0.22 -4.19 -3.11
C ILE A 44 -1.62 -4.76 -2.97
N THR A 45 -2.31 -4.95 -4.09
CA THR A 45 -3.66 -5.54 -4.15
C THR A 45 -3.65 -6.82 -4.97
N PHE A 46 -4.44 -7.81 -4.57
CA PHE A 46 -4.51 -9.11 -5.24
C PHE A 46 -5.86 -9.28 -5.93
N TRP A 47 -5.82 -9.70 -7.19
CA TRP A 47 -6.99 -9.78 -8.07
C TRP A 47 -7.12 -11.16 -8.71
N GLY A 48 -8.35 -11.63 -8.85
CA GLY A 48 -8.65 -12.92 -9.48
C GLY A 48 -8.21 -12.98 -10.95
N SER A 49 -8.49 -11.92 -11.71
CA SER A 49 -8.17 -11.81 -13.14
C SER A 49 -8.03 -10.34 -13.59
N VAL A 50 -7.58 -10.13 -14.84
CA VAL A 50 -7.51 -8.79 -15.45
C VAL A 50 -8.90 -8.18 -15.60
N GLU A 51 -9.91 -8.99 -15.90
CA GLU A 51 -11.30 -8.56 -16.06
C GLU A 51 -11.82 -7.94 -14.75
N SER A 52 -11.47 -8.52 -13.59
CA SER A 52 -11.80 -7.91 -12.29
C SER A 52 -11.14 -6.55 -12.09
N ILE A 53 -9.90 -6.38 -12.59
CA ILE A 53 -9.19 -5.10 -12.53
C ILE A 53 -9.86 -4.09 -13.47
N LYS A 54 -10.24 -4.50 -14.69
CA LYS A 54 -10.95 -3.64 -15.65
C LYS A 54 -12.31 -3.17 -15.14
N ILE A 55 -13.03 -4.01 -14.39
CA ILE A 55 -14.28 -3.59 -13.74
C ILE A 55 -14.02 -2.46 -12.71
N PHE A 56 -12.85 -2.49 -12.05
CA PHE A 56 -12.47 -1.48 -11.05
C PHE A 56 -11.83 -0.22 -11.65
N ALA A 57 -10.99 -0.37 -12.67
CA ALA A 57 -10.10 0.67 -13.21
C ALA A 57 -10.36 0.98 -14.70
N ASP A 58 -11.50 0.53 -15.23
CA ASP A 58 -11.91 0.66 -16.62
C ASP A 58 -10.96 -0.03 -17.63
N GLU A 59 -11.17 0.20 -18.93
CA GLU A 59 -10.34 -0.40 -19.99
C GLU A 59 -8.88 0.07 -19.98
N GLN A 60 -8.60 1.23 -19.39
CA GLN A 60 -7.24 1.76 -19.20
C GLN A 60 -6.66 1.33 -17.85
N TYR A 61 -6.88 0.08 -17.45
CA TYR A 61 -6.54 -0.46 -16.13
C TYR A 61 -5.05 -0.37 -15.72
N GLU A 62 -4.17 -0.17 -16.70
CA GLU A 62 -2.73 0.09 -16.51
C GLU A 62 -2.43 1.50 -16.01
N LYS A 63 -3.36 2.44 -16.16
CA LYS A 63 -3.21 3.79 -15.61
C LYS A 63 -3.52 3.80 -14.12
N SER A 64 -2.76 4.62 -13.42
CA SER A 64 -3.06 4.93 -12.02
C SER A 64 -4.34 5.75 -11.95
N ARG A 65 -5.25 5.31 -11.09
CA ARG A 65 -6.53 5.99 -10.84
C ARG A 65 -6.35 6.90 -9.63
N TYR A 66 -6.26 8.20 -9.88
CA TYR A 66 -6.16 9.22 -8.85
C TYR A 66 -7.48 9.97 -8.72
N HIS A 67 -7.87 10.26 -7.50
CA HIS A 67 -8.95 11.17 -7.17
C HIS A 67 -8.44 12.62 -7.16
N PRO A 68 -9.31 13.62 -7.41
CA PRO A 68 -8.91 15.04 -7.40
C PRO A 68 -8.20 15.48 -6.11
N GLU A 69 -8.54 14.84 -4.99
CA GLU A 69 -7.98 15.16 -3.67
C GLU A 69 -6.52 14.70 -3.52
N ASP A 70 -6.10 13.70 -4.30
CA ASP A 70 -4.77 13.11 -4.25
C ASP A 70 -3.68 14.08 -4.77
N ALA A 71 -4.03 14.97 -5.70
CA ALA A 71 -3.11 15.97 -6.24
C ALA A 71 -2.53 16.93 -5.17
N SER A 72 -3.24 17.10 -4.05
CA SER A 72 -2.80 17.92 -2.91
C SER A 72 -1.89 17.19 -1.93
N CYS A 73 -1.85 15.85 -2.00
CA CYS A 73 -1.23 14.99 -1.00
C CYS A 73 -0.03 14.20 -1.56
N LEU A 74 0.05 14.04 -2.87
CA LEU A 74 1.09 13.27 -3.54
C LEU A 74 2.29 14.16 -3.89
N LEU A 75 3.49 13.67 -3.53
CA LEU A 75 4.75 14.31 -3.93
C LEU A 75 5.09 14.02 -5.40
N GLU A 76 4.57 12.91 -5.92
CA GLU A 76 4.79 12.44 -7.27
C GLU A 76 3.56 11.64 -7.72
N ILE A 77 3.21 11.80 -9.00
CA ILE A 77 2.11 11.10 -9.64
C ILE A 77 2.74 10.13 -10.64
N GLU A 78 2.63 8.84 -10.37
CA GLU A 78 3.05 7.80 -11.30
C GLU A 78 1.91 7.53 -12.29
N PRO A 79 2.10 7.74 -13.60
CA PRO A 79 1.01 7.62 -14.57
C PRO A 79 0.52 6.17 -14.74
N PHE A 80 1.33 5.18 -14.36
CA PHE A 80 1.04 3.76 -14.57
C PHE A 80 1.26 2.95 -13.30
N VAL A 81 0.44 1.91 -13.15
CA VAL A 81 0.61 0.88 -12.13
C VAL A 81 1.38 -0.32 -12.69
N GLN A 82 1.89 -1.17 -11.81
CA GLN A 82 2.55 -2.42 -12.21
C GLN A 82 1.67 -3.62 -11.89
N HIS A 83 1.64 -4.59 -12.82
CA HIS A 83 0.90 -5.84 -12.68
C HIS A 83 1.87 -7.01 -12.77
N TYR A 84 1.74 -7.96 -11.83
CA TYR A 84 2.54 -9.17 -11.78
C TYR A 84 1.64 -10.40 -11.73
N GLU A 85 1.99 -11.41 -12.51
CA GLU A 85 1.38 -12.73 -12.35
C GLU A 85 1.92 -13.39 -11.08
N VAL A 86 1.02 -13.71 -10.14
CA VAL A 86 1.39 -14.43 -8.93
C VAL A 86 1.25 -15.93 -9.18
N LYS A 87 2.38 -16.64 -9.20
CA LYS A 87 2.42 -18.10 -9.41
C LYS A 87 1.99 -18.88 -8.16
N GLU A 88 2.34 -18.39 -6.98
CA GLU A 88 1.99 -19.02 -5.71
C GLU A 88 1.77 -17.93 -4.65
N LEU A 89 0.67 -18.05 -3.89
CA LEU A 89 0.42 -17.23 -2.71
C LEU A 89 0.07 -18.16 -1.56
N LYS A 90 0.97 -18.26 -0.59
CA LYS A 90 0.71 -18.97 0.65
C LYS A 90 0.02 -18.00 1.60
N SER A 91 -1.10 -18.42 2.17
CA SER A 91 -1.69 -17.66 3.27
C SER A 91 -0.67 -17.64 4.41
N PRO A 92 -0.36 -16.46 4.98
CA PRO A 92 0.46 -16.44 6.18
C PRO A 92 -0.26 -17.24 7.27
N PRO A 93 0.49 -17.92 8.16
CA PRO A 93 -0.10 -18.61 9.29
C PRO A 93 -1.04 -17.67 10.04
N SER A 94 -2.15 -18.21 10.54
CA SER A 94 -3.12 -17.49 11.35
C SER A 94 -2.42 -16.78 12.51
N HIS A 95 -3.08 -15.75 13.07
CA HIS A 95 -2.54 -15.02 14.22
C HIS A 95 -2.19 -15.98 15.37
N THR A 96 -3.02 -17.01 15.58
CA THR A 96 -2.82 -18.06 16.58
C THR A 96 -1.57 -18.89 16.31
N GLU A 97 -1.32 -19.30 15.06
CA GLU A 97 -0.15 -20.10 14.68
C GLU A 97 1.18 -19.32 14.81
N ARG A 98 1.15 -18.00 14.63
CA ARG A 98 2.32 -17.13 14.84
C ARG A 98 2.72 -17.01 16.30
N LEU A 99 1.76 -16.98 17.22
CA LEU A 99 2.05 -16.90 18.66
C LEU A 99 2.66 -18.20 19.20
N SER A 100 2.20 -19.36 18.71
CA SER A 100 2.75 -20.67 19.10
C SER A 100 4.17 -20.95 18.58
N ALA A 101 4.63 -20.26 17.53
CA ALA A 101 5.96 -20.46 16.95
C ALA A 101 7.08 -19.71 17.69
N THR A 102 6.74 -18.95 18.73
CA THR A 102 7.69 -18.12 19.49
C THR A 102 7.96 -18.66 20.91
N THR A 103 7.51 -19.89 21.19
CA THR A 103 7.73 -20.62 22.46
C THR A 103 8.51 -21.89 22.18
#